data_AF-A0A317N958-F1
#
_entry.id   AF-A0A317N958-F1
#
_cell.length_a   1.000
_cell.length_b   1.000
_cell.length_c   1.000
_cell.angle_alpha   90.00
_cell.angle_beta   90.00
_cell.angle_gamma   90.00
#
_symmetry.space_group_name_H-M   'P 1'
#
loop_
_entity.id
_entity.type
_entity.pdbx_description
1 polymer ?
#
loop_
_entity_poly.entity_id
_entity_poly.type
_entity_poly.pdbx_seq_one_letter_code
_entity_poly.pdbx_strand_id
1 'polypeptide(L)' 'GIVQSLLTTCRLQGVDPYTYLVDVLQRVALHPASRVDELTPRRWKTQFADTPLRSDIER' A
#
# COMPACT_ATOMS: atom_id res chain seq x y z
N GLY A 1 -6.91 12.62 11.26
CA GLY A 1 -7.73 11.44 10.88
C GLY A 1 -6.84 10.34 10.35
N ILE A 2 -7.26 9.07 10.44
CA ILE A 2 -6.43 7.89 10.11
C ILE A 2 -5.82 7.97 8.71
N VAL A 3 -6.62 8.40 7.71
CA VAL A 3 -6.15 8.58 6.32
C VAL A 3 -5.04 9.62 6.22
N GLN A 4 -5.16 10.77 6.91
CA GLN A 4 -4.14 11.82 6.89
C GLN A 4 -2.81 11.35 7.51
N SER A 5 -2.87 10.59 8.61
CA SER A 5 -1.69 9.99 9.23
C SER A 5 -1.01 8.96 8.30
N LEU A 6 -1.81 8.18 7.56
CA LEU A 6 -1.31 7.22 6.58
C LEU A 6 -0.60 7.92 5.41
N LEU A 7 -1.24 8.93 4.81
CA LEU A 7 -0.65 9.73 3.73
C LEU A 7 0.67 10.38 4.15
N THR A 8 0.72 10.90 5.38
CA THR A 8 1.94 11.47 5.97
C THR A 8 3.02 10.40 6.11
N THR A 9 2.67 9.20 6.56
CA THR A 9 3.61 8.07 6.68
C THR A 9 4.16 7.64 5.32
N CYS A 10 3.32 7.54 4.29
CA CYS A 10 3.78 7.23 2.93
C CYS A 10 4.80 8.26 2.44
N ARG A 11 4.52 9.55 2.65
CA ARG A 11 5.43 10.65 2.29
C ARG A 11 6.77 10.55 3.04
N LEU A 12 6.74 10.27 4.34
CA LEU A 12 7.95 10.07 5.16
C LEU A 12 8.78 8.86 4.71
N GLN A 13 8.14 7.83 4.14
CA GLN A 13 8.82 6.65 3.60
C GLN A 13 9.22 6.80 2.12
N GLY A 14 8.93 7.95 1.50
CA GLY A 14 9.18 8.18 0.07
C GLY A 14 8.39 7.22 -0.82
N VAL A 15 7.15 6.92 -0.43
CA VAL A 15 6.20 6.08 -1.16
C VAL A 15 5.11 6.97 -1.75
N ASP A 16 4.78 6.77 -3.02
CA ASP A 16 3.63 7.43 -3.64
C ASP A 16 2.34 6.96 -2.96
N PRO A 17 1.57 7.86 -2.30
CA PRO A 17 0.42 7.45 -1.51
C PRO A 17 -0.71 6.86 -2.36
N TYR A 18 -0.84 7.31 -3.61
CA TYR A 18 -1.89 6.81 -4.52
C TYR A 18 -1.61 5.36 -4.91
N THR A 19 -0.41 5.06 -5.41
CA THR A 19 0.04 3.72 -5.77
C THR A 19 -0.06 2.75 -4.59
N TYR A 20 0.39 3.18 -3.42
CA TYR A 20 0.28 2.38 -2.19
C TYR A 20 -1.18 2.07 -1.84
N LEU A 21 -2.06 3.07 -1.87
CA LEU A 21 -3.45 2.90 -1.47
C LEU A 21 -4.20 1.98 -2.43
N VAL A 22 -4.01 2.15 -3.74
CA VAL A 22 -4.60 1.30 -4.77
C VAL A 22 -4.16 -0.15 -4.60
N ASP A 23 -2.85 -0.39 -4.45
CA ASP A 23 -2.32 -1.74 -4.28
C ASP A 23 -2.82 -2.38 -2.98
N VAL A 24 -2.72 -1.66 -1.84
CA VAL A 24 -3.14 -2.20 -0.54
C VAL A 24 -4.64 -2.51 -0.50
N LEU A 25 -5.50 -1.66 -1.09
CA LEU A 25 -6.95 -1.91 -1.13
C LEU A 25 -7.32 -3.14 -1.96
N GLN A 26 -6.57 -3.43 -3.03
CA GLN A 26 -6.77 -4.66 -3.81
C GLN A 26 -6.16 -5.87 -3.12
N ARG A 27 -4.96 -5.70 -2.56
CA ARG A 27 -4.17 -6.78 -1.95
C ARG A 27 -4.77 -7.26 -0.64
N VAL A 28 -5.41 -6.39 0.15
CA VAL A 28 -5.97 -6.76 1.46
C VAL A 28 -7.00 -7.89 1.38
N ALA A 29 -7.73 -8.01 0.25
CA ALA A 29 -8.68 -9.10 0.03
C ALA A 29 -8.01 -10.45 -0.24
N LEU A 30 -6.75 -10.44 -0.72
CA LEU A 30 -5.99 -11.62 -1.12
C LEU A 30 -4.84 -11.96 -0.14
N HIS A 31 -4.54 -11.06 0.80
CA HIS A 31 -3.41 -11.17 1.71
C HIS A 31 -3.82 -11.87 3.02
N PRO A 32 -3.01 -12.80 3.56
CA PRO A 32 -3.28 -13.41 4.85
C PRO A 32 -3.38 -12.35 5.97
N ALA A 33 -4.46 -12.40 6.76
CA ALA A 33 -4.68 -11.45 7.86
C ALA A 33 -3.53 -11.44 8.89
N SER A 34 -2.87 -12.59 9.08
CA SER A 34 -1.71 -12.72 9.97
C SER A 34 -0.47 -11.96 9.50
N ARG A 35 -0.45 -11.47 8.26
CA ARG A 35 0.68 -10.74 7.64
C ARG A 35 0.31 -9.33 7.22
N VAL A 36 -0.75 -8.75 7.80
CA VAL A 36 -1.21 -7.38 7.47
C VAL A 36 -0.13 -6.32 7.73
N ASP A 37 0.85 -6.60 8.60
CA ASP A 37 1.99 -5.73 8.86
C ASP A 37 2.89 -5.53 7.63
N GLU A 38 2.92 -6.50 6.70
CA GLU A 38 3.63 -6.40 5.41
C GLU A 38 3.03 -5.31 4.52
N LEU A 39 1.75 -4.98 4.71
CA LEU A 39 1.05 -3.94 3.95
C LEU A 39 1.32 -2.53 4.49
N THR A 40 2.05 -2.36 5.60
CA THR A 40 2.43 -1.02 6.08
C THR A 40 3.37 -0.32 5.09
N PRO A 41 3.38 1.04 4.98
CA PRO A 41 4.11 1.74 3.91
C PRO A 41 5.60 1.37 3.83
N ARG A 42 6.24 1.16 4.98
CA ARG A 42 7.66 0.78 5.06
C ARG A 42 7.92 -0.63 4.51
N ARG A 43 7.10 -1.62 4.88
CA ARG A 43 7.28 -3.02 4.45
C ARG A 43 6.77 -3.23 3.03
N TRP A 44 5.66 -2.59 2.70
CA TRP A 44 5.11 -2.57 1.35
C TRP A 44 6.15 -2.10 0.33
N LYS A 45 6.89 -1.04 0.67
CA LYS A 45 7.97 -0.51 -0.17
C LYS A 45 9.01 -1.56 -0.55
N THR A 46 9.36 -2.44 0.39
CA THR A 46 10.39 -3.46 0.17
C THR A 46 9.87 -4.73 -0.49
N GLN A 47 8.57 -4.99 -0.42
CA GLN A 47 7.98 -6.27 -0.81
C GLN A 47 7.15 -6.20 -2.09
N PHE A 48 6.49 -5.06 -2.35
CA PHE A 48 5.46 -4.95 -3.37
C PHE A 48 5.62 -3.73 -4.29
N ALA A 49 6.42 -2.72 -3.91
CA ALA A 49 6.53 -1.48 -4.69
C ALA A 49 7.07 -1.66 -6.12
N ASP A 50 7.86 -2.71 -6.37
CA ASP A 50 8.37 -3.01 -7.71
C ASP A 50 7.29 -3.64 -8.62
N THR A 51 6.27 -4.27 -8.03
CA THR A 51 5.16 -4.92 -8.73
C THR A 51 3.81 -4.64 -8.02
N PRO A 52 3.36 -3.38 -8.01
CA PRO A 52 2.12 -3.01 -7.35
C PRO A 52 0.91 -3.51 -8.16
N LEU A 53 -0.16 -3.92 -7.47
CA LEU A 53 -1.46 -4.10 -8.12
C LEU A 53 -1.99 -2.72 -8.51
N ARG A 54 -2.44 -2.59 -9.75
CA ARG A 54 -2.96 -1.33 -10.32
C ARG A 54 -4.47 -1.40 -10.45
N SER A 55 -5.11 -0.23 -10.49
CA SER A 55 -6.56 -0.13 -10.63
C SER A 55 -7.07 -0.92 -11.84
N ASP A 56 -8.12 -1.71 -11.65
CA ASP A 56 -8.78 -2.43 -12.76
C ASP A 56 -9.38 -1.48 -13.81
N ILE A 57 -9.55 -0.20 -13.47
CA ILE A 57 -10.05 0.85 -14.38
C ILE A 57 -8.96 1.31 -15.38
N GLU A 58 -7.68 1.07 -15.09
CA GLU A 58 -6.56 1.45 -15.95
C GLU A 58 -6.07 0.31 -16.88
N ARG A 59 -6.85 -0.77 -17.02
CA ARG A 59 -6.51 -1.93 -17.85
C ARG A 59 -7.03 -1.86 -19.27
#